data_AF-A0AAD7M7B2-F1
#
_entry.id   AF-A0AAD7M7B2-F1
#
_cell.length_a   1.000
_cell.length_b   1.000
_cell.length_c   1.000
_cell.angle_alpha   90.00
_cell.angle_beta   90.00
_cell.angle_gamma   90.00
#
_symmetry.space_group_name_H-M   'P 1'
#
loop_
_entity.id
_entity.type
_entity.pdbx_description
1 polymer ?
#
loop_
_entity_poly.entity_id
_entity_poly.type
_entity_poly.pdbx_seq_one_letter_code
_entity_poly.pdbx_strand_id
1 'polypeptide(L)'
;QTLAIDLLNPSAAYEQRQHKLKRLVQSPNSYFMDVKCPGCFTITTVFSHAHTVVLCGSCASVLCQPTGGKARLTEGSSAFRRKGKQSPYLLALRLFIPEKKLDVSVLVLLQTCITNVRILLQPRKPPLQILPP
;
A
#
# COMPACT_ATOMS: atom_id res chain seq x y z
N GLN A 1 24.77 -23.26 23.93
CA GLN A 1 23.47 -22.88 24.50
C GLN A 1 22.75 -22.02 23.49
N THR A 2 21.77 -22.57 22.78
CA THR A 2 20.93 -21.81 21.84
C THR A 2 20.04 -20.90 22.67
N LEU A 3 20.36 -19.61 22.71
CA LEU A 3 19.51 -18.61 23.34
C LEU A 3 18.11 -18.72 22.72
N ALA A 4 17.08 -18.80 23.56
CA ALA A 4 15.69 -18.86 23.11
C ALA A 4 15.42 -17.65 22.21
N ILE A 5 14.84 -17.89 21.04
CA ILE A 5 14.46 -16.81 20.11
C ILE A 5 13.37 -16.00 20.80
N ASP A 6 13.63 -14.72 21.09
CA ASP A 6 12.61 -13.81 21.62
C ASP A 6 11.53 -13.58 20.56
N LEU A 7 10.38 -14.23 20.74
CA LEU A 7 9.22 -14.18 19.85
C LEU A 7 8.41 -12.89 20.02
N LEU A 8 8.54 -12.20 21.16
CA LEU A 8 7.74 -11.02 21.47
C LEU A 8 8.36 -9.76 20.87
N ASN A 9 9.70 -9.70 20.80
CA ASN A 9 10.43 -8.54 20.26
C ASN A 9 11.41 -8.96 19.15
N PRO A 10 10.92 -9.42 17.99
CA PRO A 10 11.79 -9.74 16.87
C PRO A 10 12.55 -8.50 16.38
N SER A 11 13.79 -8.69 15.95
CA SER A 11 14.58 -7.58 15.37
C SER A 11 13.97 -7.07 14.06
N ALA A 12 14.11 -5.77 13.77
CA ALA A 12 13.58 -5.17 12.55
C ALA A 12 14.11 -5.83 11.25
N ALA A 13 15.35 -6.32 11.27
CA ALA A 13 15.94 -7.05 10.16
C ALA A 13 15.25 -8.42 9.94
N TYR A 14 14.83 -9.08 11.01
CA TYR A 14 14.08 -10.33 10.93
C TYR A 14 12.68 -10.10 10.34
N GLU A 15 11.96 -9.08 10.82
CA GLU A 15 10.61 -8.75 10.33
C GLU A 15 10.56 -8.37 8.84
N GLN A 16 11.61 -7.72 8.33
CA GLN A 16 11.70 -7.32 6.92
C GLN A 16 11.87 -8.52 5.97
N ARG A 17 12.53 -9.58 6.43
CA ARG A 17 12.70 -10.84 5.68
C ARG A 17 11.42 -11.67 5.67
N GLN A 18 10.57 -11.51 6.68
CA GLN A 18 9.30 -12.22 6.76
C GLN A 18 8.30 -11.71 5.72
N HIS A 19 7.52 -12.66 5.18
CA HIS A 19 6.39 -12.35 4.31
C HIS A 19 5.35 -11.49 5.06
N LYS A 20 4.65 -10.58 4.35
CA LYS A 20 3.71 -9.60 4.94
C LYS A 20 2.64 -10.20 5.88
N LEU A 21 2.23 -11.45 5.66
CA LEU A 21 1.25 -12.17 6.47
C LEU A 21 1.85 -12.88 7.70
N LYS A 22 3.17 -13.12 7.71
CA LYS A 22 3.91 -13.86 8.76
C LYS A 22 4.64 -12.95 9.74
N ARG A 23 4.51 -11.63 9.60
CA ARG A 23 5.04 -10.66 10.56
C ARG A 23 4.22 -10.71 11.85
N LEU A 24 4.84 -10.28 12.95
CA LEU A 24 4.17 -10.15 14.25
C LEU A 24 2.88 -9.31 14.12
N VAL A 25 3.00 -8.17 13.42
CA VAL A 25 1.86 -7.34 13.01
C VAL A 25 1.76 -7.32 11.50
N GLN A 26 0.61 -7.76 10.98
CA GLN A 26 0.35 -7.76 9.55
C GLN A 26 0.23 -6.34 9.02
N SER A 27 1.06 -6.00 8.05
CA SER A 27 1.06 -4.70 7.40
C SER A 27 1.29 -4.82 5.89
N PRO A 28 0.60 -4.02 5.07
CA PRO A 28 0.82 -4.04 3.63
C PRO A 28 2.20 -3.47 3.27
N ASN A 29 2.79 -3.98 2.19
CA ASN A 29 4.04 -3.47 1.62
C ASN A 29 3.82 -2.32 0.62
N SER A 30 2.57 -2.07 0.24
CA SER A 30 2.17 -1.02 -0.68
C SER A 30 2.11 0.34 0.01
N TYR A 31 2.26 1.42 -0.75
CA TYR A 31 2.27 2.78 -0.23
C TYR A 31 1.78 3.76 -1.31
N PHE A 32 1.36 4.93 -0.86
CA PHE A 32 1.03 6.06 -1.74
C PHE A 32 2.24 6.97 -1.90
N MET A 33 2.45 7.42 -3.12
CA MET A 33 3.54 8.30 -3.49
C MET A 33 3.00 9.55 -4.18
N ASP A 34 3.62 10.68 -3.93
CA ASP A 34 3.36 11.90 -4.69
C ASP A 34 4.33 11.94 -5.87
N VAL A 35 3.77 11.97 -7.08
CA VAL A 35 4.50 12.05 -8.35
C VAL A 35 4.26 13.42 -8.98
N LYS A 36 5.35 14.11 -9.35
CA LYS A 36 5.28 15.35 -10.12
C LYS A 36 5.34 15.06 -11.62
N CYS A 37 4.41 15.64 -12.35
CA CYS A 37 4.40 15.61 -13.81
C CYS A 37 5.50 16.54 -14.38
N PRO A 38 6.30 16.11 -15.39
CA PRO A 38 7.36 16.93 -15.97
C PRO A 38 6.86 18.21 -16.65
N GLY A 39 5.70 18.18 -17.31
CA GLY A 39 5.20 19.35 -18.06
C GLY A 39 4.43 20.38 -17.23
N CYS A 40 3.79 19.95 -16.15
CA CYS A 40 2.70 20.73 -15.53
C CYS A 40 2.89 20.98 -14.04
N PHE A 41 3.98 20.43 -13.47
CA PHE A 41 4.39 20.52 -12.07
C PHE A 41 3.32 20.20 -11.02
N THR A 42 2.17 19.70 -11.46
CA THR A 42 1.05 19.29 -10.63
C THR A 42 1.43 18.00 -9.93
N ILE A 43 1.18 17.96 -8.63
CA ILE A 43 1.46 16.80 -7.79
C ILE A 43 0.23 15.91 -7.81
N THR A 44 0.42 14.65 -8.22
CA THR A 44 -0.64 13.63 -8.22
C THR A 44 -0.25 12.50 -7.28
N THR A 45 -1.21 12.00 -6.50
CA THR A 45 -1.01 10.85 -5.62
C THR A 45 -1.19 9.57 -6.43
N VAL A 46 -0.13 8.76 -6.52
CA VAL A 46 -0.13 7.48 -7.24
C VAL A 46 0.04 6.33 -6.23
N PHE A 47 -0.61 5.21 -6.50
CA PHE A 47 -0.43 3.98 -5.73
C PHE A 47 0.75 3.17 -6.24
N SER A 48 1.57 2.58 -5.35
CA SER A 48 2.80 1.92 -5.76
C SER A 48 2.62 0.66 -6.62
N HIS A 49 1.47 0.00 -6.54
CA HIS A 49 1.11 -1.16 -7.36
C HIS A 49 -0.17 -0.85 -8.15
N ALA A 50 -0.21 0.30 -8.82
CA ALA A 50 -1.35 0.71 -9.62
C ALA A 50 -1.66 -0.33 -10.72
N HIS A 51 -2.93 -0.77 -10.79
CA HIS A 51 -3.40 -1.72 -11.80
C HIS A 51 -3.79 -1.03 -13.12
N THR A 52 -4.14 0.25 -13.06
CA THR A 52 -4.53 1.06 -14.23
C THR A 52 -3.42 2.03 -14.60
N VAL A 53 -3.40 2.44 -15.87
CA VAL A 53 -2.58 3.57 -16.31
C VAL A 53 -3.06 4.82 -15.58
N VAL A 54 -2.15 5.55 -14.92
CA VAL A 54 -2.49 6.79 -14.20
C VAL A 54 -2.10 7.98 -15.06
N LEU A 55 -3.07 8.87 -15.28
CA LEU A 55 -2.91 10.08 -16.07
C LEU A 55 -2.80 11.30 -15.14
N CYS A 56 -2.07 12.32 -15.58
CA CYS A 56 -2.04 13.61 -14.91
C CYS A 56 -3.40 14.32 -15.06
N GLY A 57 -3.96 14.87 -13.97
CA GLY A 57 -5.26 15.56 -14.01
C GLY A 57 -5.29 16.82 -14.88
N SER A 58 -4.16 17.52 -15.04
CA SER A 58 -4.09 18.77 -15.80
C SER A 58 -3.68 18.57 -17.26
N CYS A 59 -2.89 17.53 -17.55
CA CYS A 59 -2.17 17.42 -18.83
C CYS A 59 -2.38 16.09 -19.54
N ALA A 60 -3.18 15.20 -18.96
CA ALA A 60 -3.51 13.87 -19.49
C ALA A 60 -2.29 12.99 -19.87
N SER A 61 -1.07 13.40 -19.51
CA SER A 61 0.15 12.64 -19.75
C SER A 61 0.18 11.40 -18.86
N VAL A 62 0.69 10.30 -19.42
CA VAL A 62 0.88 9.04 -18.69
C VAL A 62 1.97 9.20 -17.63
N LEU A 63 1.62 8.99 -16.36
CA LEU A 63 2.56 9.08 -15.23
C LEU A 63 3.14 7.72 -14.84
N CYS A 64 2.31 6.67 -14.88
CA CYS A 64 2.77 5.30 -14.67
C CYS A 64 2.00 4.28 -15.51
N GLN A 65 2.70 3.22 -15.86
CA GLN A 65 2.17 2.03 -16.52
C GLN A 65 2.02 0.89 -15.51
N PRO A 66 0.91 0.14 -15.55
CA PRO A 66 0.72 -0.99 -14.67
C PRO A 66 1.67 -2.13 -15.03
N THR A 67 2.16 -2.83 -14.03
CA THR A 67 2.96 -4.06 -14.16
C THR A 67 2.43 -5.10 -13.18
N GLY A 68 2.93 -6.34 -13.23
CA GLY A 68 2.58 -7.37 -12.24
C GLY A 68 3.07 -7.08 -10.81
N GLY A 69 3.86 -6.02 -10.61
CA GLY A 69 4.42 -5.64 -9.31
C GLY A 69 4.30 -4.15 -9.06
N LYS A 70 5.45 -3.48 -8.85
CA LYS A 70 5.47 -2.02 -8.71
C LYS A 70 5.25 -1.36 -10.07
N ALA A 71 4.36 -0.37 -10.10
CA ALA A 71 4.05 0.38 -11.33
C ALA A 71 5.32 1.01 -11.91
N ARG A 72 5.45 0.98 -13.23
CA ARG A 72 6.57 1.58 -13.97
C ARG A 72 6.27 3.07 -14.17
N LEU A 73 7.09 3.94 -13.60
CA LEU A 73 6.97 5.39 -13.79
C LEU A 73 7.50 5.78 -15.17
N THR A 74 6.88 6.79 -15.79
CA THR A 74 7.36 7.34 -17.06
C THR A 74 8.66 8.11 -16.85
N GLU A 75 9.60 7.93 -17.78
CA GLU A 75 10.88 8.65 -17.84
C GLU A 75 10.62 10.17 -17.81
N GLY A 76 11.20 10.87 -16.82
CA GLY A 76 10.98 12.31 -16.61
C GLY A 76 10.09 12.69 -15.42
N SER A 77 9.47 11.72 -14.72
CA SER A 77 8.71 11.98 -13.49
C SER A 77 9.68 12.14 -12.29
N SER A 78 10.12 13.37 -12.03
CA SER A 78 11.37 13.65 -11.30
C SER A 78 11.27 13.81 -9.77
N ALA A 79 10.07 13.85 -9.19
CA ALA A 79 9.93 13.97 -7.73
C ALA A 79 8.99 12.90 -7.16
N PHE A 80 9.55 12.11 -6.24
CA PHE A 80 8.87 11.05 -5.51
C PHE A 80 8.92 11.36 -4.02
N ARG A 81 7.78 11.71 -3.42
CA ARG A 81 7.65 11.80 -1.96
C ARG A 81 6.80 10.63 -1.49
N ARG A 82 7.37 9.74 -0.68
CA ARG A 82 6.56 8.75 0.04
C ARG A 82 5.73 9.51 1.05
N LYS A 83 4.40 9.41 0.95
CA LYS A 83 3.58 9.79 2.10
C LYS A 83 3.95 8.83 3.23
N GLY A 84 4.19 9.38 4.42
CA GLY A 84 4.58 8.59 5.58
C GLY A 84 3.57 7.47 5.85
N LYS A 85 3.95 6.49 6.66
CA LYS A 85 3.04 5.45 7.17
C LYS A 85 1.99 6.08 8.11
N GLN A 86 1.14 6.97 7.60
CA GLN A 86 -0.05 7.40 8.31
C GLN A 86 -0.98 6.19 8.42
N SER A 87 -1.63 6.04 9.57
CA SER A 87 -2.54 4.92 9.79
C SER A 87 -3.56 4.86 8.65
N PRO A 88 -3.91 3.65 8.16
CA PRO A 88 -4.83 3.50 7.04
C PRO A 88 -6.19 4.20 7.28
N TYR A 89 -6.56 4.39 8.55
CA TYR A 89 -7.78 5.08 8.98
C TYR A 89 -7.80 6.58 8.64
N LEU A 90 -6.65 7.28 8.71
CA LEU A 90 -6.57 8.73 8.46
C LEU A 90 -6.54 9.09 6.97
N LEU A 91 -6.00 8.19 6.13
CA LEU A 91 -5.97 8.39 4.68
C LEU A 91 -7.33 8.12 4.03
N ALA A 92 -8.10 7.17 4.57
CA ALA A 92 -9.48 6.91 4.15
C ALA A 92 -10.38 8.15 4.34
N LEU A 93 -10.22 8.87 5.47
CA LEU A 93 -10.93 10.11 5.74
C LEU A 93 -10.56 11.26 4.81
N ARG A 94 -9.32 11.33 4.31
CA ARG A 94 -8.87 12.38 3.37
C ARG A 94 -9.15 12.08 1.89
N LEU A 95 -9.32 10.81 1.52
CA LEU A 95 -9.63 10.40 0.14
C LEU A 95 -11.14 10.22 -0.12
N PHE A 96 -11.98 10.35 0.91
CA PHE A 96 -13.45 10.28 0.80
C PHE A 96 -14.14 11.65 0.74
N ILE A 97 -13.44 12.70 0.30
CA ILE A 97 -14.09 13.92 -0.17
C ILE A 97 -13.50 14.28 -1.55
N PRO A 98 -14.03 13.74 -2.64
CA PRO A 98 -13.87 14.36 -3.95
C PRO A 98 -15.11 15.22 -4.25
N GLU A 99 -14.96 16.54 -4.13
CA GLU A 99 -15.67 17.43 -5.04
C GLU A 99 -15.23 17.07 -6.46
N LYS A 100 -16.22 16.65 -7.26
CA LYS A 100 -16.26 16.61 -8.73
C LYS A 100 -15.77 15.32 -9.41
N LYS A 101 -16.78 14.73 -10.08
CA LYS A 101 -16.80 13.63 -11.07
C LYS A 101 -16.70 12.21 -10.51
N LEU A 102 -17.89 11.73 -10.16
CA LEU A 102 -18.24 10.36 -9.83
C LEU A 102 -18.26 9.53 -11.13
N ASP A 103 -17.13 8.95 -11.52
CA ASP A 103 -17.14 7.86 -12.50
C ASP A 103 -17.48 6.55 -11.76
N VAL A 104 -18.57 5.92 -12.18
CA VAL A 104 -19.19 4.69 -11.61
C VAL A 104 -18.18 3.54 -11.41
N SER A 105 -17.04 3.59 -12.09
CA SER A 105 -15.91 2.66 -12.00
C SER A 105 -15.16 2.68 -10.65
N VAL A 106 -15.13 3.81 -9.95
CA VAL A 106 -14.40 3.94 -8.66
C VAL A 106 -15.17 3.28 -7.51
N LEU A 107 -16.50 3.28 -7.56
CA LEU A 107 -17.34 2.69 -6.52
C LEU A 107 -17.23 1.15 -6.51
N VAL A 108 -17.11 0.52 -7.69
CA VAL A 108 -16.94 -0.94 -7.81
C VAL A 108 -15.58 -1.40 -7.29
N LEU A 109 -14.51 -0.61 -7.51
CA LEU A 109 -13.16 -0.87 -6.96
C LEU A 109 -13.09 -0.63 -5.44
N LEU A 110 -13.80 0.37 -4.91
CA LEU A 110 -13.88 0.60 -3.46
C LEU A 110 -14.68 -0.51 -2.76
N GLN A 111 -15.78 -0.99 -3.36
CA GLN A 111 -16.62 -2.06 -2.80
C GLN A 111 -15.94 -3.44 -2.85
N THR A 112 -15.13 -3.75 -3.87
CA THR A 112 -14.30 -4.99 -3.89
C THR A 112 -13.07 -4.92 -3.00
N CYS A 113 -12.52 -3.72 -2.74
CA CYS A 113 -11.46 -3.54 -1.76
C CYS A 113 -11.96 -3.67 -0.31
N ILE A 114 -13.14 -3.13 0.02
CA ILE A 114 -13.71 -3.21 1.38
C ILE A 114 -14.13 -4.65 1.73
N THR A 115 -14.63 -5.44 0.77
CA THR A 115 -14.97 -6.86 0.98
C THR A 115 -13.73 -7.76 1.08
N ASN A 116 -12.64 -7.48 0.36
CA ASN A 116 -11.39 -8.24 0.51
C ASN A 116 -10.62 -7.94 1.81
N VAL A 117 -10.70 -6.71 2.33
CA VAL A 117 -10.01 -6.34 3.59
C VAL A 117 -10.69 -6.94 4.83
N ARG A 118 -12.01 -7.15 4.81
CA ARG A 118 -12.75 -7.75 5.94
C ARG A 118 -12.45 -9.24 6.16
N ILE A 119 -11.97 -9.95 5.13
CA ILE A 119 -11.62 -11.38 5.22
C ILE A 119 -10.26 -11.61 5.94
N LEU A 120 -9.39 -10.59 6.04
CA LEU A 120 -8.06 -10.72 6.67
C LEU A 120 -7.99 -10.25 8.13
N LEU A 121 -9.07 -9.72 8.70
CA LEU A 121 -9.15 -9.34 10.12
C LEU A 121 -9.60 -10.49 11.04
N GLN A 122 -9.54 -11.73 10.58
CA GLN A 122 -9.53 -12.89 11.49
C GLN A 122 -8.10 -13.04 12.01
N PRO A 123 -7.80 -12.72 13.28
CA PRO A 123 -6.49 -13.01 13.84
C PRO A 123 -6.27 -14.52 13.75
N ARG A 124 -5.37 -14.98 12.88
CA ARG A 124 -4.88 -16.35 12.97
C ARG A 124 -4.07 -16.46 14.25
N LYS A 125 -4.73 -16.96 15.29
CA LYS A 125 -4.13 -17.46 16.52
C LYS A 125 -2.94 -18.35 16.12
N PRO A 126 -1.70 -18.05 16.52
CA PRO A 126 -0.58 -18.95 16.24
C PRO A 126 -0.83 -20.29 16.96
N PRO A 127 -0.48 -21.44 16.36
CA PRO A 127 -0.58 -22.72 17.04
C PRO A 127 0.35 -22.70 18.24
N LEU A 128 -0.24 -22.86 19.42
CA LEU A 128 0.45 -23.11 20.68
C LEU A 128 1.26 -24.40 20.48
N GLN A 129 2.57 -24.29 20.25
CA GLN A 129 3.42 -25.48 20.24
C GLN A 129 3.66 -25.88 21.68
N ILE A 130 3.09 -27.04 22.02
CA ILE A 130 3.22 -27.73 23.28
C ILE A 130 4.71 -27.99 23.52
N LEU A 131 5.20 -27.49 24.65
CA LEU A 131 6.52 -27.79 25.21
C LEU A 131 6.53 -29.27 25.64
N PRO A 132 7.43 -30.14 25.14
CA PRO A 132 7.68 -31.40 25.81
C PRO A 132 8.57 -31.17 27.05
N PRO A 133 8.42 -32.00 28.10
CA PRO A 133 9.15 -31.87 29.37
C PRO A 133 10.66 -32.07 29.24
#